data_AF-A0A6I1N9M0-F1
#
_entry.id   AF-A0A6I1N9M0-F1
#
_cell.length_a   1.000
_cell.length_b   1.000
_cell.length_c   1.000
_cell.angle_alpha   90.00
_cell.angle_beta   90.00
_cell.angle_gamma   90.00
#
_symmetry.space_group_name_H-M   'P 1'
#
loop_
_entity.id
_entity.type
_entity.pdbx_description
1 polymer ?
#
loop_
_entity_poly.entity_id
_entity_poly.type
_entity_poly.pdbx_seq_one_letter_code
_entity_poly.pdbx_strand_id
1 'polypeptide(L)'
;MQQDCLPGLLSYPEKAIILADNEMFIRALSELGLDAAVVDSTEPLPAQSLVFSFTRRGARQFYERAARTRDKQCILCPLHAFDSGLENALYSLMLLLRSDFADCLRRQRDHLRLLSRHQRLHLVGEGSRADVWLKSRSAPYVTTRDEISERFVLSVSELFEVHYAHMRPDSPDLFQLNGILRISGLLTSQGRRRTPLASGVDEQLLELTQRVARHQAWLHIEHNQVRSFKVAGQEYAGLLARAAGDRGLFLSEFAIGVNDTIGPNINYSHNSPMNEGVSGVHVGLGDGASGYHIDFLSPGVEVLPG
;
A
#
# COMPACT_ATOMS: atom_id res chain seq x y z
N MET A 1 -2.83 10.65 28.29
CA MET A 1 -1.81 10.31 27.28
C MET A 1 -1.85 8.80 27.11
N GLN A 2 -2.50 8.33 26.04
CA GLN A 2 -2.42 6.92 25.65
C GLN A 2 -0.96 6.68 25.27
N GLN A 3 -0.32 5.68 25.87
CA GLN A 3 1.00 5.24 25.43
C GLN A 3 0.88 4.78 23.98
N ASP A 4 1.59 5.44 23.06
CA ASP A 4 1.75 4.97 21.70
C ASP A 4 2.43 3.60 21.77
N CYS A 5 1.63 2.53 21.65
CA CYS A 5 2.13 1.17 21.64
C CYS A 5 2.95 0.98 20.35
N LEU A 6 4.23 0.67 20.49
CA LEU A 6 5.00 0.15 19.36
C LEU A 6 4.30 -1.11 18.80
N PRO A 7 4.48 -1.40 17.50
CA PRO A 7 3.92 -2.58 16.84
C PRO A 7 4.01 -3.84 17.71
N GLY A 8 2.89 -4.53 17.94
CA GLY A 8 2.89 -5.83 18.65
C GLY A 8 3.72 -6.93 17.97
N LEU A 9 4.31 -6.63 16.80
CA LEU A 9 5.27 -7.47 16.09
C LEU A 9 6.71 -7.34 16.61
N LEU A 10 7.05 -6.22 17.26
CA LEU A 10 8.39 -5.96 17.81
C LEU A 10 8.44 -6.42 19.27
N SER A 11 9.52 -7.09 19.66
CA SER A 11 9.63 -7.71 21.00
C SER A 11 9.87 -6.69 22.12
N TYR A 12 9.03 -6.68 23.16
CA TYR A 12 9.34 -5.98 24.43
C TYR A 12 10.56 -6.64 25.11
N PRO A 13 11.56 -5.89 25.64
CA PRO A 13 11.38 -4.59 26.30
C PRO A 13 12.06 -3.37 25.66
N GLU A 14 12.72 -3.49 24.50
CA GLU A 14 13.44 -2.36 23.89
C GLU A 14 12.51 -1.50 23.05
N LYS A 15 12.55 -0.17 23.24
CA LYS A 15 11.82 0.79 22.39
C LYS A 15 12.48 0.82 21.02
N ALA A 16 11.72 0.50 19.96
CA ALA A 16 12.22 0.55 18.60
C ALA A 16 12.70 1.97 18.24
N ILE A 17 13.81 2.04 17.50
CA ILE A 17 14.37 3.29 17.01
C ILE A 17 13.80 3.59 15.62
N ILE A 18 13.40 4.83 15.39
CA ILE A 18 12.94 5.26 14.06
C ILE A 18 14.15 5.67 13.23
N LEU A 19 14.37 4.99 12.10
CA LEU A 19 15.44 5.32 11.16
C LEU A 19 14.86 6.05 9.95
N ALA A 20 15.49 7.14 9.54
CA ALA A 20 15.10 7.85 8.31
C ALA A 20 16.29 8.48 7.59
N ASP A 21 16.11 8.82 6.32
CA ASP A 21 17.08 9.59 5.50
C ASP A 21 16.67 11.07 5.32
N ASN A 22 15.77 11.57 6.16
CA ASN A 22 15.30 12.95 6.14
C ASN A 22 15.50 13.64 7.50
N GLU A 23 16.33 14.67 7.52
CA GLU A 23 16.68 15.39 8.76
C GLU A 23 15.50 16.13 9.40
N MET A 24 14.58 16.69 8.60
CA MET A 24 13.42 17.41 9.15
C MET A 24 12.49 16.46 9.88
N PHE A 25 12.27 15.25 9.33
CA PHE A 25 11.49 14.22 9.98
C PHE A 25 12.15 13.77 11.29
N ILE A 26 13.46 13.50 11.29
CA ILE A 26 14.18 13.13 12.51
C ILE A 26 14.07 14.21 13.60
N ARG A 27 14.21 15.49 13.23
CA ARG A 27 14.01 16.62 14.16
C ARG A 27 12.60 16.65 14.73
N ALA A 28 11.58 16.53 13.88
CA ALA A 28 10.19 16.49 14.29
C ALA A 28 9.90 15.32 15.27
N LEU A 29 10.48 14.14 15.01
CA LEU A 29 10.37 13.00 15.92
C LEU A 29 11.05 13.26 17.27
N SER A 30 12.21 13.90 17.26
CA SER A 30 12.93 14.26 18.49
C SER A 30 12.13 15.26 19.33
N GLU A 31 11.47 16.24 18.70
CA GLU A 31 10.56 17.19 19.37
C GLU A 31 9.33 16.51 19.98
N LEU A 32 8.90 15.38 19.41
CA LEU A 32 7.83 14.51 19.93
C LEU A 32 8.32 13.52 21.00
N GLY A 33 9.61 13.52 21.36
CA GLY A 33 10.19 12.59 22.34
C GLY A 33 10.38 11.15 21.81
N LEU A 34 10.44 10.98 20.49
CA LEU A 34 10.69 9.70 19.83
C LEU A 34 12.16 9.55 19.49
N ASP A 35 12.69 8.35 19.73
CA ASP A 35 14.08 8.02 19.42
C ASP A 35 14.23 7.83 17.92
N ALA A 36 14.96 8.75 17.27
CA ALA A 36 15.16 8.74 15.84
C ALA A 36 16.63 8.96 15.46
N ALA A 37 17.08 8.28 14.41
CA ALA A 37 18.43 8.41 13.90
C ALA A 37 18.47 8.40 12.37
N VAL A 38 19.57 8.91 11.81
CA VAL A 38 19.80 8.84 10.38
C VAL A 38 20.07 7.38 10.01
N VAL A 39 19.46 6.89 8.94
CA VAL A 39 19.68 5.51 8.46
C VAL A 39 21.16 5.21 8.20
N ASP A 40 21.94 6.25 7.89
CA ASP A 40 23.37 6.19 7.62
C ASP A 40 24.26 6.31 8.87
N SER A 41 23.73 6.67 10.04
CA SER A 41 24.56 6.89 11.24
C SER A 41 24.67 5.68 12.18
N THR A 42 23.90 4.61 11.96
CA THR A 42 23.85 3.45 12.86
C THR A 42 24.37 2.18 12.19
N GLU A 43 25.55 1.68 12.60
CA GLU A 43 26.05 0.37 12.20
C GLU A 43 26.61 -0.39 13.44
N PRO A 44 26.11 -1.61 13.74
CA PRO A 44 25.00 -2.33 13.08
C PRO A 44 23.65 -1.61 13.21
N LEU A 45 22.62 -2.04 12.45
CA LEU A 45 21.26 -1.54 12.67
C LEU A 45 20.83 -1.86 14.12
N PRO A 46 20.00 -1.00 14.74
CA PRO A 46 19.34 -1.35 16.00
C PRO A 46 18.58 -2.67 15.87
N ALA A 47 18.46 -3.40 16.99
CA ALA A 47 17.76 -4.68 17.01
C ALA A 47 16.32 -4.58 16.51
N GLN A 48 15.65 -3.45 16.77
CA GLN A 48 14.30 -3.15 16.32
C GLN A 48 14.24 -1.76 15.71
N SER A 49 13.63 -1.65 14.54
CA SER A 49 13.55 -0.36 13.84
C SER A 49 12.27 -0.19 13.04
N LEU A 50 11.72 1.02 13.11
CA LEU A 50 10.77 1.51 12.12
C LEU A 50 11.56 2.36 11.13
N VAL A 51 11.45 2.07 9.84
CA VAL A 51 12.31 2.69 8.83
C VAL A 51 11.45 3.50 7.87
N PHE A 52 11.75 4.77 7.70
CA PHE A 52 11.08 5.67 6.74
C PHE A 52 12.08 6.08 5.67
N SER A 53 11.85 5.64 4.44
CA SER A 53 12.74 6.00 3.32
C SER A 53 12.09 7.06 2.44
N PHE A 54 12.57 8.29 2.56
CA PHE A 54 12.16 9.46 1.79
C PHE A 54 12.78 9.47 0.40
N THR A 55 13.98 8.88 0.27
CA THR A 55 14.65 8.74 -1.02
C THR A 55 14.96 7.29 -1.35
N ARG A 56 15.08 7.01 -2.66
CA ARG A 56 15.57 5.71 -3.16
C ARG A 56 16.97 5.39 -2.66
N ARG A 57 17.81 6.40 -2.44
CA ARG A 57 19.15 6.24 -1.89
C ARG A 57 19.06 5.75 -0.44
N GLY A 58 18.21 6.35 0.38
CA GLY A 58 17.97 5.91 1.76
C GLY A 58 17.43 4.49 1.83
N ALA A 59 16.46 4.15 0.98
CA ALA A 59 15.95 2.78 0.88
C ALA A 59 17.06 1.77 0.54
N ARG A 60 17.92 2.10 -0.44
CA ARG A 60 19.06 1.24 -0.80
C ARG A 60 20.06 1.09 0.34
N GLN A 61 20.44 2.20 0.99
CA GLN A 61 21.36 2.20 2.13
C GLN A 61 20.83 1.35 3.28
N PHE A 62 19.52 1.44 3.57
CA PHE A 62 18.86 0.58 4.54
C PHE A 62 19.02 -0.90 4.19
N TYR A 63 18.67 -1.32 2.97
CA TYR A 63 18.78 -2.73 2.57
C TYR A 63 20.22 -3.25 2.59
N GLU A 64 21.20 -2.44 2.14
CA GLU A 64 22.62 -2.79 2.20
C GLU A 64 23.09 -3.04 3.64
N ARG A 65 22.62 -2.24 4.61
CA ARG A 65 22.93 -2.40 6.04
C ARG A 65 22.18 -3.57 6.66
N ALA A 66 20.92 -3.75 6.30
CA ALA A 66 20.13 -4.86 6.79
C ALA A 66 20.73 -6.20 6.36
N ALA A 67 21.30 -6.29 5.15
CA ALA A 67 22.02 -7.48 4.69
C ALA A 67 23.26 -7.81 5.53
N ARG A 68 23.90 -6.82 6.16
CA ARG A 68 25.10 -6.98 7.01
C ARG A 68 24.78 -7.11 8.50
N THR A 69 23.60 -6.68 8.93
CA THR A 69 23.17 -6.78 10.33
C THR A 69 22.52 -8.13 10.59
N ARG A 70 23.09 -8.91 11.52
CA ARG A 70 22.62 -10.27 11.82
C ARG A 70 21.29 -10.26 12.57
N ASP A 71 21.22 -9.55 13.70
CA ASP A 71 20.06 -9.50 14.58
C ASP A 71 19.29 -8.20 14.33
N LYS A 72 18.10 -8.32 13.72
CA LYS A 72 17.28 -7.16 13.30
C LYS A 72 15.81 -7.54 13.14
N GLN A 73 14.93 -6.60 13.48
CA GLN A 73 13.50 -6.62 13.20
C GLN A 73 13.13 -5.24 12.66
N CYS A 74 12.96 -5.15 11.34
CA CYS A 74 12.73 -3.87 10.68
C CYS A 74 11.40 -3.86 9.94
N ILE A 75 10.64 -2.79 10.14
CA ILE A 75 9.42 -2.50 9.37
C ILE A 75 9.69 -1.25 8.54
N LEU A 76 9.62 -1.37 7.21
CA LEU A 76 9.90 -0.30 6.26
C LEU A 76 8.60 0.35 5.75
N CYS A 77 8.53 1.67 5.90
CA CYS A 77 7.58 2.54 5.23
C CYS A 77 8.28 3.23 4.02
N PRO A 78 7.99 2.81 2.77
CA PRO A 78 8.72 3.25 1.58
C PRO A 78 8.19 4.56 0.97
N LEU A 79 8.25 5.68 1.70
CA LEU A 79 7.70 6.97 1.25
C LEU A 79 8.22 7.46 -0.11
N HIS A 80 9.46 7.11 -0.47
CA HIS A 80 10.08 7.48 -1.75
C HIS A 80 9.37 6.92 -2.99
N ALA A 81 8.53 5.90 -2.81
CA ALA A 81 7.70 5.35 -3.89
C ALA A 81 6.36 6.09 -4.01
N PHE A 82 5.97 6.84 -2.98
CA PHE A 82 4.71 7.59 -2.86
C PHE A 82 5.01 9.08 -2.64
N ASP A 83 4.29 9.74 -1.73
CA ASP A 83 4.62 11.09 -1.27
C ASP A 83 5.65 11.06 -0.13
N SER A 84 6.79 11.73 -0.37
CA SER A 84 7.90 11.86 0.59
C SER A 84 7.85 13.17 1.39
N GLY A 85 6.73 13.89 1.38
CA GLY A 85 6.50 15.07 2.20
C GLY A 85 6.52 14.75 3.71
N LEU A 86 7.00 15.71 4.51
CA LEU A 86 7.08 15.59 5.97
C LEU A 86 5.71 15.30 6.60
N GLU A 87 4.66 15.96 6.13
CA GLU A 87 3.28 15.76 6.60
C GLU A 87 2.83 14.31 6.35
N ASN A 88 3.06 13.78 5.16
CA ASN A 88 2.73 12.41 4.81
C ASN A 88 3.53 11.38 5.63
N ALA A 89 4.79 11.69 5.96
CA ALA A 89 5.62 10.84 6.81
C ALA A 89 5.08 10.74 8.25
N LEU A 90 4.73 11.89 8.85
CA LEU A 90 4.15 11.94 10.20
C LEU A 90 2.77 11.25 10.23
N TYR A 91 1.94 11.49 9.20
CA TYR A 91 0.68 10.77 9.01
C TYR A 91 0.89 9.25 8.94
N SER A 92 1.85 8.80 8.13
CA SER A 92 2.17 7.38 7.97
C SER A 92 2.67 6.76 9.28
N LEU A 93 3.50 7.47 10.04
CA LEU A 93 3.95 7.02 11.37
C LEU A 93 2.79 6.90 12.35
N MET A 94 1.90 7.89 12.40
CA MET A 94 0.72 7.86 13.27
C MET A 94 -0.15 6.63 12.96
N LEU A 95 -0.39 6.31 11.69
CA LEU A 95 -1.14 5.12 11.32
C LEU A 95 -0.38 3.84 11.70
N LEU A 96 0.92 3.79 11.44
CA LEU A 96 1.76 2.63 11.74
C LEU A 96 1.77 2.29 13.24
N LEU A 97 1.85 3.30 14.11
CA LEU A 97 1.81 3.14 15.57
C LEU A 97 0.41 2.75 16.08
N ARG A 98 -0.65 2.93 15.29
CA ARG A 98 -2.02 2.52 15.63
C ARG A 98 -2.39 1.14 15.10
N SER A 99 -1.57 0.57 14.22
CA SER A 99 -1.81 -0.73 13.62
C SER A 99 -1.72 -1.87 14.64
N ASP A 100 -2.70 -2.77 14.63
CA ASP A 100 -2.60 -4.06 15.31
C ASP A 100 -2.05 -5.14 14.36
N PHE A 101 -0.74 -5.36 14.42
CA PHE A 101 -0.05 -6.32 13.56
C PHE A 101 -0.48 -7.78 13.81
N ALA A 102 -0.83 -8.12 15.05
CA ALA A 102 -1.28 -9.47 15.37
C ALA A 102 -2.64 -9.74 14.72
N ASP A 103 -3.55 -8.77 14.78
CA ASP A 103 -4.84 -8.83 14.10
C ASP A 103 -4.69 -8.85 12.57
N CYS A 104 -3.81 -8.00 12.02
CA CYS A 104 -3.51 -7.97 10.59
C CYS A 104 -3.03 -9.34 10.09
N LEU A 105 -2.02 -9.93 10.74
CA LEU A 105 -1.49 -11.26 10.35
C LEU A 105 -2.54 -12.38 10.49
N ARG A 106 -3.41 -12.30 11.49
CA ARG A 106 -4.54 -13.23 11.65
C ARG A 106 -5.50 -13.12 10.47
N ARG A 107 -5.87 -11.89 10.08
CA ARG A 107 -6.75 -11.61 8.94
C ARG A 107 -6.13 -11.98 7.60
N GLN A 108 -4.84 -11.74 7.40
CA GLN A 108 -4.11 -12.23 6.21
C GLN A 108 -4.27 -13.75 6.06
N ARG A 109 -4.15 -14.50 7.15
CA ARG A 109 -4.38 -15.95 7.16
C ARG A 109 -5.83 -16.33 6.87
N ASP A 110 -6.80 -15.58 7.39
CA ASP A 110 -8.21 -15.85 7.15
C ASP A 110 -8.60 -15.58 5.68
N HIS A 111 -8.11 -14.49 5.07
CA HIS A 111 -8.27 -14.23 3.65
C HIS A 111 -7.52 -15.24 2.77
N LEU A 112 -6.30 -15.64 3.14
CA LEU A 112 -5.58 -16.71 2.43
C LEU A 112 -6.41 -18.00 2.38
N ARG A 113 -7.07 -18.37 3.48
CA ARG A 113 -7.95 -19.56 3.53
C ARG A 113 -9.17 -19.41 2.63
N LEU A 114 -9.78 -18.23 2.58
CA LEU A 114 -10.88 -17.91 1.67
C LEU A 114 -10.44 -18.06 0.21
N LEU A 115 -9.36 -17.38 -0.18
CA LEU A 115 -8.82 -17.37 -1.54
C LEU A 115 -8.35 -18.76 -2.01
N SER A 116 -7.87 -19.59 -1.08
CA SER A 116 -7.46 -20.97 -1.38
C SER A 116 -8.64 -21.93 -1.62
N ARG A 117 -9.85 -21.58 -1.18
CA ARG A 117 -11.04 -22.45 -1.24
C ARG A 117 -12.03 -22.06 -2.32
N HIS A 118 -12.01 -20.81 -2.76
CA HIS A 118 -12.99 -20.27 -3.68
C HIS A 118 -12.32 -19.69 -4.92
N GLN A 119 -12.74 -20.14 -6.09
CA GLN A 119 -12.31 -19.54 -7.37
C GLN A 119 -13.16 -18.33 -7.75
N ARG A 120 -14.36 -18.19 -7.18
CA ARG A 120 -15.25 -17.06 -7.42
C ARG A 120 -15.51 -16.36 -6.11
N LEU A 121 -15.45 -15.03 -6.15
CA LEU A 121 -15.68 -14.15 -5.03
C LEU A 121 -16.67 -13.05 -5.44
N HIS A 122 -17.47 -12.61 -4.50
CA HIS A 122 -18.31 -11.43 -4.61
C HIS A 122 -17.74 -10.30 -3.77
N LEU A 123 -17.64 -9.12 -4.36
CA LEU A 123 -17.25 -7.89 -3.71
C LEU A 123 -18.51 -7.07 -3.44
N VAL A 124 -18.83 -6.82 -2.18
CA VAL A 124 -20.07 -6.14 -1.77
C VAL A 124 -19.79 -5.19 -0.62
N GLY A 125 -20.35 -3.98 -0.68
CA GLY A 125 -20.26 -3.00 0.41
C GLY A 125 -20.14 -1.59 -0.12
N GLU A 126 -20.63 -0.61 0.63
CA GLU A 126 -20.45 0.80 0.30
C GLU A 126 -20.95 1.21 -1.10
N GLY A 127 -21.95 0.51 -1.63
CA GLY A 127 -22.47 0.70 -2.99
C GLY A 127 -21.67 0.00 -4.09
N SER A 128 -20.54 -0.63 -3.75
CA SER A 128 -19.75 -1.48 -4.64
C SER A 128 -20.42 -2.83 -4.86
N ARG A 129 -20.34 -3.32 -6.10
CA ARG A 129 -20.76 -4.65 -6.50
C ARG A 129 -19.88 -5.14 -7.65
N ALA A 130 -19.09 -6.18 -7.39
CA ALA A 130 -18.26 -6.80 -8.42
C ALA A 130 -18.09 -8.30 -8.16
N ASP A 131 -17.66 -9.01 -9.18
CA ASP A 131 -17.29 -10.42 -9.13
C ASP A 131 -15.80 -10.56 -9.49
N VAL A 132 -15.09 -11.41 -8.75
CA VAL A 132 -13.71 -11.79 -9.03
C VAL A 132 -13.63 -13.28 -9.31
N TRP A 133 -12.99 -13.65 -10.42
CA TRP A 133 -12.63 -15.03 -10.75
C TRP A 133 -11.13 -15.22 -10.63
N LEU A 134 -10.70 -16.01 -9.64
CA LEU A 134 -9.31 -16.40 -9.49
C LEU A 134 -8.98 -17.53 -10.47
N LYS A 135 -7.89 -17.39 -11.23
CA LYS A 135 -7.46 -18.43 -12.16
C LYS A 135 -6.78 -19.56 -11.38
N SER A 136 -7.08 -20.82 -11.72
CA SER A 136 -6.53 -21.97 -11.01
C SER A 136 -5.00 -21.96 -11.01
N ARG A 137 -4.37 -22.11 -9.83
CA ARG A 137 -2.91 -22.14 -9.57
C ARG A 137 -2.23 -20.79 -9.28
N SER A 138 -2.95 -19.67 -9.22
CA SER A 138 -2.38 -18.42 -8.70
C SER A 138 -2.44 -18.40 -7.17
N ALA A 139 -1.29 -18.30 -6.51
CA ALA A 139 -1.21 -18.02 -5.08
C ALA A 139 -1.15 -16.49 -4.88
N PRO A 140 -1.88 -15.93 -3.90
CA PRO A 140 -1.71 -14.52 -3.57
C PRO A 140 -0.36 -14.31 -2.89
N TYR A 141 0.16 -13.09 -2.99
CA TYR A 141 1.19 -12.59 -2.11
C TYR A 141 0.57 -12.32 -0.75
N VAL A 142 1.18 -12.90 0.28
CA VAL A 142 0.73 -12.80 1.66
C VAL A 142 1.91 -13.07 2.58
N THR A 143 1.96 -12.39 3.71
CA THR A 143 2.88 -12.74 4.80
C THR A 143 2.09 -13.36 5.94
N THR A 144 2.40 -14.59 6.32
CA THR A 144 1.78 -15.22 7.49
C THR A 144 2.70 -15.17 8.69
N ARG A 145 2.13 -15.22 9.91
CA ARG A 145 2.92 -15.23 11.14
C ARG A 145 3.97 -16.36 11.17
N ASP A 146 3.65 -17.50 10.57
CA ASP A 146 4.52 -18.68 10.55
C ASP A 146 5.73 -18.52 9.60
N GLU A 147 5.67 -17.57 8.65
CA GLU A 147 6.76 -17.25 7.70
C GLU A 147 7.69 -16.16 8.24
N ILE A 148 7.23 -15.35 9.19
CA ILE A 148 8.04 -14.28 9.80
C ILE A 148 9.00 -14.91 10.81
N SER A 149 10.28 -14.93 10.46
CA SER A 149 11.34 -15.37 11.39
C SER A 149 11.56 -14.35 12.52
N GLU A 150 12.28 -14.73 13.58
CA GLU A 150 12.68 -13.80 14.65
C GLU A 150 13.55 -12.63 14.16
N ARG A 151 14.14 -12.77 12.97
CA ARG A 151 14.95 -11.76 12.27
C ARG A 151 14.30 -11.42 10.94
N PHE A 152 13.82 -10.20 10.78
CA PHE A 152 13.07 -9.84 9.57
C PHE A 152 13.34 -8.41 9.10
N VAL A 153 13.10 -8.22 7.81
CA VAL A 153 12.93 -6.93 7.16
C VAL A 153 11.67 -7.06 6.33
N LEU A 154 10.61 -6.35 6.74
CA LEU A 154 9.32 -6.36 6.07
C LEU A 154 8.93 -4.93 5.73
N SER A 155 8.16 -4.74 4.68
CA SER A 155 7.48 -3.49 4.38
C SER A 155 6.10 -3.44 5.02
N VAL A 156 5.53 -2.24 5.14
CA VAL A 156 4.15 -2.05 5.62
C VAL A 156 3.13 -2.74 4.70
N SER A 157 3.35 -2.73 3.39
CA SER A 157 2.45 -3.39 2.41
C SER A 157 2.41 -4.90 2.63
N GLU A 158 3.55 -5.56 2.90
CA GLU A 158 3.61 -7.01 3.22
C GLU A 158 2.81 -7.41 4.47
N LEU A 159 2.58 -6.46 5.39
CA LEU A 159 1.93 -6.71 6.67
C LEU A 159 0.44 -6.39 6.68
N PHE A 160 -0.04 -5.63 5.70
CA PHE A 160 -1.37 -5.05 5.73
C PHE A 160 -2.27 -5.42 4.55
N GLU A 161 -1.86 -6.33 3.67
CA GLU A 161 -2.70 -6.79 2.57
C GLU A 161 -2.44 -8.24 2.13
N VAL A 162 -3.43 -8.80 1.45
CA VAL A 162 -3.29 -10.02 0.64
C VAL A 162 -3.61 -9.67 -0.80
N HIS A 163 -2.67 -9.86 -1.72
CA HIS A 163 -2.83 -9.35 -3.09
C HIS A 163 -2.42 -10.33 -4.19
N TYR A 164 -2.99 -10.13 -5.37
CA TYR A 164 -2.57 -10.73 -6.63
C TYR A 164 -1.97 -9.65 -7.51
N ALA A 165 -0.65 -9.69 -7.72
CA ALA A 165 0.06 -8.75 -8.58
C ALA A 165 0.38 -9.38 -9.95
N HIS A 166 -0.26 -8.88 -11.00
CA HIS A 166 -0.08 -9.28 -12.39
C HIS A 166 0.80 -8.26 -13.14
N MET A 167 2.07 -8.13 -12.74
CA MET A 167 2.97 -7.08 -13.26
C MET A 167 3.55 -7.34 -14.66
N ARG A 168 3.36 -8.54 -15.22
CA ARG A 168 3.84 -8.90 -16.57
C ARG A 168 2.65 -9.09 -17.52
N PRO A 169 2.31 -8.10 -18.37
CA PRO A 169 1.15 -8.19 -19.27
C PRO A 169 1.15 -9.43 -20.18
N ASP A 170 2.33 -9.95 -20.53
CA ASP A 170 2.48 -11.11 -21.40
C ASP A 170 2.26 -12.46 -20.68
N SER A 171 2.12 -12.47 -19.34
CA SER A 171 1.85 -13.70 -18.61
C SER A 171 0.34 -13.96 -18.51
N PRO A 172 -0.10 -15.18 -18.18
CA PRO A 172 -1.51 -15.44 -17.93
C PRO A 172 -2.05 -14.56 -16.79
N ASP A 173 -3.28 -14.08 -16.96
CA ASP A 173 -4.02 -13.38 -15.90
C ASP A 173 -4.09 -14.24 -14.63
N LEU A 174 -3.93 -13.60 -13.47
CA LEU A 174 -4.05 -14.25 -12.17
C LEU A 174 -5.48 -14.25 -11.63
N PHE A 175 -6.25 -13.24 -12.02
CA PHE A 175 -7.63 -13.00 -11.64
C PHE A 175 -8.38 -12.35 -12.80
N GLN A 176 -9.71 -12.32 -12.73
CA GLN A 176 -10.57 -11.56 -13.62
C GLN A 176 -11.64 -10.84 -12.80
N LEU A 177 -11.77 -9.53 -12.94
CA LEU A 177 -12.71 -8.70 -12.22
C LEU A 177 -13.74 -8.08 -13.19
N ASN A 178 -15.02 -8.15 -12.81
CA ASN A 178 -16.11 -7.44 -13.48
C ASN A 178 -17.00 -6.75 -12.44
N GLY A 179 -17.37 -5.49 -12.67
CA GLY A 179 -18.34 -4.79 -11.84
C GLY A 179 -17.97 -3.35 -11.54
N ILE A 180 -18.58 -2.81 -10.49
CA ILE A 180 -18.49 -1.39 -10.12
C ILE A 180 -17.99 -1.29 -8.68
N LEU A 181 -16.96 -0.47 -8.48
CA LEU A 181 -16.41 -0.16 -7.16
C LEU A 181 -16.59 1.32 -6.83
N ARG A 182 -17.02 1.63 -5.60
CA ARG A 182 -16.97 2.97 -5.04
C ARG A 182 -15.56 3.24 -4.54
N ILE A 183 -14.92 4.26 -5.08
CA ILE A 183 -13.55 4.63 -4.75
C ILE A 183 -13.56 5.79 -3.75
N SER A 184 -12.80 5.66 -2.66
CA SER A 184 -12.65 6.69 -1.63
C SER A 184 -11.30 7.39 -1.67
N GLY A 185 -10.28 6.75 -2.24
CA GLY A 185 -8.94 7.30 -2.38
C GLY A 185 -8.19 6.74 -3.58
N LEU A 186 -7.16 7.49 -4.00
CA LEU A 186 -6.17 7.04 -4.97
C LEU A 186 -4.79 7.08 -4.34
N LEU A 187 -4.00 6.05 -4.55
CA LEU A 187 -2.55 6.11 -4.34
C LEU A 187 -1.86 6.08 -5.68
N THR A 188 -0.76 6.83 -5.78
CA THR A 188 0.05 6.86 -6.99
C THR A 188 1.49 6.60 -6.62
N SER A 189 2.10 5.61 -7.25
CA SER A 189 3.49 5.26 -7.04
C SER A 189 4.29 5.18 -8.33
N GLN A 190 5.59 5.43 -8.21
CA GLN A 190 6.49 5.55 -9.36
C GLN A 190 7.78 4.72 -9.20
N GLY A 191 8.03 3.88 -10.20
CA GLY A 191 9.23 3.05 -10.31
C GLY A 191 10.46 3.81 -10.82
N ARG A 192 11.60 3.11 -10.76
CA ARG A 192 12.95 3.70 -10.82
C ARG A 192 13.28 4.42 -12.13
N ARG A 193 12.71 3.98 -13.24
CA ARG A 193 13.08 4.35 -14.61
C ARG A 193 11.86 4.75 -15.44
N ARG A 194 10.96 5.54 -14.86
CA ARG A 194 9.76 6.00 -15.56
C ARG A 194 10.16 6.69 -16.86
N THR A 195 9.55 6.27 -17.96
CA THR A 195 9.53 7.07 -19.18
C THR A 195 8.85 8.41 -18.86
N PRO A 196 9.39 9.57 -19.27
CA PRO A 196 8.70 10.83 -19.08
C PRO A 196 7.27 10.74 -19.64
N LEU A 197 6.28 11.01 -18.80
CA LEU A 197 4.89 11.07 -19.25
C LEU A 197 4.66 12.38 -20.02
N ALA A 198 3.53 12.43 -20.74
CA ALA A 198 3.10 13.67 -21.38
C ALA A 198 3.00 14.82 -20.35
N SER A 199 3.32 16.03 -20.79
CA SER A 199 3.24 17.23 -19.94
C SER A 199 1.85 17.38 -19.31
N GLY A 200 1.80 17.75 -18.03
CA GLY A 200 0.55 17.98 -17.30
C GLY A 200 -0.04 16.76 -16.60
N VAL A 201 0.44 15.54 -16.87
CA VAL A 201 -0.14 14.32 -16.26
C VAL A 201 0.07 14.29 -14.74
N ASP A 202 1.22 14.75 -14.28
CA ASP A 202 1.57 14.74 -12.85
C ASP A 202 0.65 15.69 -12.06
N GLU A 203 0.44 16.93 -12.55
CA GLU A 203 -0.48 17.88 -11.91
C GLU A 203 -1.95 17.41 -11.98
N GLN A 204 -2.36 16.85 -13.12
CA GLN A 204 -3.72 16.33 -13.30
C GLN A 204 -4.03 15.14 -12.39
N LEU A 205 -3.07 14.24 -12.18
CA LEU A 205 -3.22 13.14 -11.24
C LEU A 205 -3.28 13.64 -9.80
N LEU A 206 -2.44 14.60 -9.42
CA LEU A 206 -2.50 15.19 -8.09
C LEU A 206 -3.88 15.83 -7.83
N GLU A 207 -4.39 16.58 -8.80
CA GLU A 207 -5.74 17.15 -8.73
C GLU A 207 -6.81 16.03 -8.62
N LEU A 208 -6.69 14.98 -9.43
CA LEU A 208 -7.62 13.85 -9.41
C LEU A 208 -7.64 13.17 -8.03
N THR A 209 -6.48 12.91 -7.42
CA THR A 209 -6.40 12.34 -6.07
C THR A 209 -7.14 13.22 -5.05
N GLN A 210 -6.94 14.54 -5.10
CA GLN A 210 -7.64 15.48 -4.22
C GLN A 210 -9.16 15.51 -4.46
N ARG A 211 -9.59 15.34 -5.71
CA ARG A 211 -11.02 15.28 -6.06
C ARG A 211 -11.67 13.99 -5.57
N VAL A 212 -10.99 12.84 -5.72
CA VAL A 212 -11.49 11.55 -5.21
C VAL A 212 -11.66 11.59 -3.69
N ALA A 213 -10.70 12.18 -2.98
CA ALA A 213 -10.79 12.32 -1.52
C ALA A 213 -11.98 13.16 -1.03
N ARG A 214 -12.58 14.00 -1.89
CA ARG A 214 -13.65 14.95 -1.53
C ARG A 214 -15.01 14.63 -2.14
N HIS A 215 -15.05 13.77 -3.14
CA HIS A 215 -16.24 13.54 -3.95
C HIS A 215 -16.47 12.05 -4.16
N GLN A 216 -17.72 11.69 -4.46
CA GLN A 216 -18.04 10.33 -4.87
C GLN A 216 -17.33 9.98 -6.18
N ALA A 217 -16.59 8.86 -6.15
CA ALA A 217 -15.90 8.31 -7.29
C ALA A 217 -16.35 6.86 -7.54
N TRP A 218 -16.50 6.51 -8.81
CA TRP A 218 -17.00 5.21 -9.26
C TRP A 218 -16.12 4.66 -10.38
N LEU A 219 -15.63 3.43 -10.19
CA LEU A 219 -14.80 2.71 -11.14
C LEU A 219 -15.61 1.55 -11.73
N HIS A 220 -15.79 1.55 -13.05
CA HIS A 220 -16.46 0.47 -13.78
C HIS A 220 -15.44 -0.37 -14.53
N ILE A 221 -15.43 -1.67 -14.26
CA ILE A 221 -14.45 -2.63 -14.77
C ILE A 221 -15.18 -3.75 -15.51
N GLU A 222 -14.68 -4.08 -16.70
CA GLU A 222 -15.12 -5.23 -17.49
C GLU A 222 -13.91 -6.01 -17.96
N HIS A 223 -13.83 -7.29 -17.60
CA HIS A 223 -12.77 -8.21 -17.98
C HIS A 223 -11.37 -7.65 -17.67
N ASN A 224 -11.16 -7.23 -16.41
CA ASN A 224 -9.93 -6.53 -15.96
C ASN A 224 -9.64 -5.19 -16.64
N GLN A 225 -10.51 -4.67 -17.49
CA GLN A 225 -10.29 -3.39 -18.14
C GLN A 225 -11.18 -2.32 -17.53
N VAL A 226 -10.58 -1.22 -17.08
CA VAL A 226 -11.33 -0.02 -16.66
C VAL A 226 -12.01 0.59 -17.88
N ARG A 227 -13.34 0.61 -17.86
CA ARG A 227 -14.18 1.19 -18.92
C ARG A 227 -14.56 2.62 -18.65
N SER A 228 -14.73 2.96 -17.38
CA SER A 228 -15.13 4.29 -16.93
C SER A 228 -14.60 4.53 -15.52
N PHE A 229 -14.09 5.73 -15.27
CA PHE A 229 -13.77 6.21 -13.94
C PHE A 229 -14.35 7.61 -13.78
N LYS A 230 -15.42 7.73 -12.99
CA LYS A 230 -16.14 8.99 -12.81
C LYS A 230 -15.95 9.54 -11.41
N VAL A 231 -15.61 10.82 -11.31
CA VAL A 231 -15.54 11.56 -10.05
C VAL A 231 -16.47 12.76 -10.13
N ALA A 232 -17.46 12.83 -9.24
CA ALA A 232 -18.55 13.82 -9.32
C ALA A 232 -19.22 13.89 -10.72
N GLY A 233 -19.37 12.74 -11.38
CA GLY A 233 -19.98 12.62 -12.71
C GLY A 233 -19.05 12.92 -13.90
N GLN A 234 -17.85 13.45 -13.67
CA GLN A 234 -16.86 13.72 -14.72
C GLN A 234 -15.99 12.49 -14.99
N GLU A 235 -15.76 12.16 -16.27
CA GLU A 235 -14.99 11.00 -16.72
C GLU A 235 -13.47 11.27 -16.75
N TYR A 236 -12.68 10.29 -16.29
CA TYR A 236 -11.22 10.37 -16.16
C TYR A 236 -10.45 9.20 -16.77
N ALA A 237 -11.10 8.20 -17.38
CA ALA A 237 -10.43 7.06 -18.02
C ALA A 237 -9.33 7.49 -19.02
N GLY A 238 -9.54 8.59 -19.76
CA GLY A 238 -8.52 9.12 -20.67
C GLY A 238 -7.26 9.67 -19.98
N LEU A 239 -7.38 10.21 -18.77
CA LEU A 239 -6.22 10.59 -17.95
C LEU A 239 -5.51 9.34 -17.42
N LEU A 240 -6.28 8.39 -16.88
CA LEU A 240 -5.74 7.13 -16.35
C LEU A 240 -4.94 6.35 -17.43
N ALA A 241 -5.45 6.29 -18.65
CA ALA A 241 -4.77 5.62 -19.76
C ALA A 241 -3.39 6.24 -20.08
N ARG A 242 -3.28 7.58 -20.02
CA ARG A 242 -1.99 8.26 -20.20
C ARG A 242 -1.06 8.05 -19.01
N ALA A 243 -1.62 8.01 -17.81
CA ALA A 243 -0.87 7.88 -16.58
C ALA A 243 -0.29 6.48 -16.38
N ALA A 244 -1.05 5.43 -16.71
CA ALA A 244 -0.67 4.03 -16.52
C ALA A 244 0.39 3.51 -17.51
N GLY A 245 0.76 4.31 -18.51
CA GLY A 245 1.78 3.94 -19.49
C GLY A 245 1.33 2.82 -20.43
N ASP A 246 2.26 1.94 -20.80
CA ASP A 246 2.06 0.92 -21.83
C ASP A 246 1.01 -0.13 -21.44
N ARG A 247 0.79 -0.31 -20.14
CA ARG A 247 -0.24 -1.20 -19.61
C ARG A 247 -1.66 -0.69 -19.87
N GLY A 248 -1.81 0.63 -20.02
CA GLY A 248 -3.11 1.28 -20.23
C GLY A 248 -4.10 1.00 -19.10
N LEU A 249 -5.34 0.68 -19.47
CA LEU A 249 -6.47 0.55 -18.53
C LEU A 249 -6.70 -0.89 -18.03
N PHE A 250 -5.73 -1.78 -18.17
CA PHE A 250 -5.82 -3.13 -17.63
C PHE A 250 -5.33 -3.18 -16.18
N LEU A 251 -6.14 -3.80 -15.31
CA LEU A 251 -5.79 -4.02 -13.92
C LEU A 251 -4.47 -4.80 -13.83
N SER A 252 -3.56 -4.30 -13.00
CA SER A 252 -2.32 -4.98 -12.58
C SER A 252 -2.50 -5.68 -11.25
N GLU A 253 -3.48 -5.28 -10.45
CA GLU A 253 -3.58 -5.76 -9.07
C GLU A 253 -5.02 -5.88 -8.59
N PHE A 254 -5.23 -6.89 -7.74
CA PHE A 254 -6.40 -7.04 -6.89
C PHE A 254 -5.92 -7.41 -5.49
N ALA A 255 -6.32 -6.64 -4.49
CA ALA A 255 -5.81 -6.75 -3.14
C ALA A 255 -6.91 -6.56 -2.09
N ILE A 256 -6.68 -7.15 -0.92
CA ILE A 256 -7.56 -7.08 0.24
C ILE A 256 -6.75 -6.50 1.40
N GLY A 257 -7.08 -5.28 1.81
CA GLY A 257 -6.48 -4.66 2.98
C GLY A 257 -7.01 -5.27 4.28
N VAL A 258 -6.14 -5.43 5.28
CA VAL A 258 -6.45 -6.18 6.52
C VAL A 258 -6.32 -5.34 7.80
N ASN A 259 -5.99 -4.06 7.68
CA ASN A 259 -5.77 -3.17 8.80
C ASN A 259 -7.04 -2.37 9.12
N ASP A 260 -7.95 -2.98 9.88
CA ASP A 260 -9.17 -2.32 10.35
C ASP A 260 -8.87 -1.18 11.33
N THR A 261 -7.80 -1.31 12.12
CA THR A 261 -7.50 -0.40 13.24
C THR A 261 -7.20 1.04 12.80
N ILE A 262 -6.70 1.22 11.59
CA ILE A 262 -6.39 2.54 11.05
C ILE A 262 -7.61 3.22 10.40
N GLY A 263 -8.70 2.48 10.13
CA GLY A 263 -9.87 2.95 9.38
C GLY A 263 -10.43 4.30 9.82
N PRO A 264 -10.70 4.54 11.11
CA PRO A 264 -11.21 5.83 11.60
C PRO A 264 -10.27 7.03 11.38
N ASN A 265 -8.99 6.78 11.09
CA ASN A 265 -7.95 7.79 10.96
C ASN A 265 -7.46 7.98 9.53
N ILE A 266 -8.03 7.24 8.57
CA ILE A 266 -7.63 7.37 7.17
C ILE A 266 -8.06 8.73 6.63
N ASN A 267 -7.10 9.42 6.03
CA ASN A 267 -7.32 10.58 5.20
C ASN A 267 -6.83 10.29 3.77
N TYR A 268 -7.80 10.17 2.85
CA TYR A 268 -7.55 9.85 1.45
C TYR A 268 -6.92 11.01 0.64
N SER A 269 -6.73 12.19 1.23
CA SER A 269 -5.94 13.26 0.61
C SER A 269 -4.44 13.00 0.66
N HIS A 270 -3.98 12.03 1.46
CA HIS A 270 -2.59 11.63 1.59
C HIS A 270 -2.26 10.47 0.65
N ASN A 271 -1.13 10.60 -0.07
CA ASN A 271 -0.56 9.51 -0.84
C ASN A 271 0.42 8.71 0.04
N SER A 272 -0.14 7.96 0.99
CA SER A 272 0.61 7.17 1.97
C SER A 272 0.48 5.66 1.67
N PRO A 273 1.57 4.88 1.75
CA PRO A 273 1.48 3.41 1.65
C PRO A 273 0.63 2.78 2.77
N MET A 274 0.34 3.50 3.85
CA MET A 274 -0.52 2.98 4.91
C MET A 274 -1.99 2.90 4.48
N ASN A 275 -2.40 3.70 3.49
CA ASN A 275 -3.80 3.80 3.09
C ASN A 275 -4.29 2.56 2.30
N GLU A 276 -3.42 1.85 1.59
CA GLU A 276 -3.79 0.60 0.87
C GLU A 276 -4.08 -0.56 1.83
N GLY A 277 -3.47 -0.53 3.02
CA GLY A 277 -3.68 -1.55 4.03
C GLY A 277 -5.04 -1.50 4.74
N VAL A 278 -5.84 -0.45 4.57
CA VAL A 278 -7.13 -0.32 5.26
C VAL A 278 -8.11 -1.41 4.83
N SER A 279 -8.92 -1.89 5.78
CA SER A 279 -9.97 -2.89 5.52
C SER A 279 -10.83 -2.56 4.30
N GLY A 280 -10.90 -3.50 3.36
CA GLY A 280 -11.62 -3.37 2.11
C GLY A 280 -10.86 -3.99 0.95
N VAL A 281 -11.10 -3.47 -0.24
CA VAL A 281 -10.43 -3.91 -1.48
C VAL A 281 -9.77 -2.73 -2.15
N HIS A 282 -8.62 -2.95 -2.76
CA HIS A 282 -8.11 -2.08 -3.82
C HIS A 282 -7.77 -2.86 -5.07
N VAL A 283 -7.74 -2.11 -6.17
CA VAL A 283 -7.31 -2.61 -7.48
C VAL A 283 -6.28 -1.64 -8.05
N GLY A 284 -5.25 -2.17 -8.69
CA GLY A 284 -4.16 -1.38 -9.25
C GLY A 284 -4.25 -1.28 -10.77
N LEU A 285 -3.85 -0.12 -11.31
CA LEU A 285 -3.54 0.10 -12.72
C LEU A 285 -2.06 0.40 -12.90
N GLY A 286 -1.51 0.05 -14.06
CA GLY A 286 -0.12 0.35 -14.40
C GLY A 286 0.91 -0.48 -13.62
N ASP A 287 2.16 -0.35 -14.02
CA ASP A 287 3.28 -1.19 -13.55
C ASP A 287 4.35 -0.39 -12.79
N GLY A 288 4.17 0.92 -12.65
CA GLY A 288 5.15 1.85 -12.08
C GLY A 288 6.43 2.03 -12.92
N ALA A 289 6.64 1.24 -13.97
CA ALA A 289 7.84 1.22 -14.79
C ALA A 289 7.66 2.03 -16.08
N SER A 290 6.60 1.76 -16.83
CA SER A 290 6.22 2.49 -18.05
C SER A 290 5.38 3.74 -17.74
N GLY A 291 4.70 3.76 -16.60
CA GLY A 291 3.91 4.88 -16.11
C GLY A 291 3.79 4.88 -14.59
N TYR A 292 2.69 5.42 -14.07
CA TYR A 292 2.31 5.27 -12.67
C TYR A 292 1.77 3.87 -12.40
N HIS A 293 2.01 3.38 -11.18
CA HIS A 293 1.10 2.44 -10.55
C HIS A 293 0.05 3.23 -9.77
N ILE A 294 -1.23 2.92 -9.94
CA ILE A 294 -2.35 3.68 -9.39
C ILE A 294 -3.31 2.73 -8.69
N ASP A 295 -3.43 2.85 -7.38
CA ASP A 295 -4.34 2.03 -6.57
C ASP A 295 -5.63 2.76 -6.29
N PHE A 296 -6.74 2.08 -6.57
CA PHE A 296 -8.10 2.55 -6.34
C PHE A 296 -8.65 1.94 -5.06
N LEU A 297 -8.73 2.74 -4.01
CA LEU A 297 -9.08 2.27 -2.67
C LEU A 297 -10.60 2.22 -2.47
N SER A 298 -11.12 1.04 -2.16
CA SER A 298 -12.54 0.76 -1.89
C SER A 298 -12.71 0.22 -0.46
N PRO A 299 -12.60 1.09 0.56
CA PRO A 299 -12.73 0.68 1.97
C PRO A 299 -14.12 0.12 2.26
N GLY A 300 -14.21 -0.81 3.22
CA GLY A 300 -15.48 -1.39 3.66
C GLY A 300 -16.15 -2.32 2.65
N VAL A 301 -15.49 -2.63 1.53
CA VAL A 301 -15.93 -3.68 0.61
C VAL A 301 -15.55 -5.04 1.18
N GLU A 302 -16.56 -5.87 1.44
CA GLU A 302 -16.39 -7.24 1.89
C GLU A 302 -16.11 -8.19 0.72
N VAL A 303 -15.28 -9.21 0.98
CA VAL A 303 -14.97 -10.28 0.03
C VAL A 303 -15.67 -11.55 0.49
N LEU A 304 -16.70 -11.94 -0.25
CA LEU A 304 -17.56 -13.07 0.07
C LEU A 304 -17.34 -14.22 -0.91
N PRO A 305 -17.53 -15.49 -0.50
CA PRO A 305 -17.62 -16.62 -1.42
C PRO A 305 -18.71 -16.40 -2.48
N GLY A 306 -18.42 -16.77 -3.73
CA GLY A 306 -19.42 -16.78 -4.82
C GLY A 306 -19.71 -18.13 -5.44
#